data_AF-A0A1L9VX76-F1
#
_entry.id   AF-A0A1L9VX76-F1
#
_cell.length_a   1.000
_cell.length_b   1.000
_cell.length_c   1.000
_cell.angle_alpha   90.00
_cell.angle_beta   90.00
_cell.angle_gamma   90.00
#
_symmetry.space_group_name_H-M   'P 1'
#
loop_
_entity.id
_entity.type
_entity.pdbx_description
1 polymer ?
#
loop_
_entity_poly.entity_id
_entity_poly.type
_entity_poly.pdbx_seq_one_letter_code
_entity_poly.pdbx_strand_id
1 'polypeptide(L)'
;MATSREDVFGDEVDDMISNFFSTESDLSSVPSYFDDRAAHERVASYVPKGQDDQTRDVLMSFLDFLPDDGKQMLAEFVVFLDDERLHCLYQHLLTSILMPMKARSAMPQITPSPFEDFHEASEITASSMGETPTRTVQKLLKDYKVSQIWTTLRKCFPRIGLGPQDINDQSNLMTLEAGIHRAFGLFRIAFEATRVNLNEYFILTFEPGVIQAYLPRPDVYGIRKITFQQHSDAALPSPEVLEVHCALAKILHASGMSERIDKIIQEREELKCLANDGSSDAKTLLFAF
;
A
#
# COMPACT_ATOMS: atom_id res chain seq x y z
N MET A 1 -19.84 11.68 -32.76
CA MET A 1 -18.85 11.16 -31.82
C MET A 1 -19.63 10.54 -30.68
N ALA A 2 -19.80 9.21 -30.73
CA ALA A 2 -20.43 8.47 -29.65
C ALA A 2 -19.32 8.13 -28.65
N THR A 3 -19.35 8.75 -27.49
CA THR A 3 -18.67 8.21 -26.30
C THR A 3 -19.26 6.83 -26.05
N SER A 4 -18.40 5.82 -26.06
CA SER A 4 -18.80 4.43 -25.94
C SER A 4 -19.45 4.23 -24.57
N ARG A 5 -20.56 3.49 -24.50
CA ARG A 5 -21.27 3.21 -23.24
C ARG A 5 -20.39 2.51 -22.19
N GLU A 6 -19.30 1.88 -22.63
CA GLU A 6 -18.26 1.26 -21.79
C GLU A 6 -17.33 2.31 -21.13
N ASP A 7 -17.03 3.42 -21.81
CA ASP A 7 -16.17 4.49 -21.27
C ASP A 7 -16.88 5.24 -20.12
N VAL A 8 -18.18 5.49 -20.27
CA VAL A 8 -19.02 6.15 -19.24
C VAL A 8 -19.22 5.26 -18.01
N PHE A 9 -19.33 3.95 -18.20
CA PHE A 9 -19.49 2.99 -17.09
C PHE A 9 -18.18 2.81 -16.31
N GLY A 10 -17.03 2.86 -16.98
CA GLY A 10 -15.71 2.80 -16.34
C GLY A 10 -15.43 4.00 -15.43
N ASP A 11 -15.74 5.22 -15.91
CA ASP A 11 -15.56 6.45 -15.12
C ASP A 11 -16.44 6.45 -13.85
N GLU A 12 -17.70 6.01 -13.93
CA GLU A 12 -18.60 5.93 -12.75
C GLU A 12 -18.13 4.92 -11.69
N VAL A 13 -17.48 3.84 -12.11
CA VAL A 13 -16.97 2.79 -11.21
C VAL A 13 -15.74 3.29 -10.45
N ASP A 14 -14.81 3.94 -11.14
CA ASP A 14 -13.61 4.51 -10.51
C ASP A 14 -13.96 5.67 -9.55
N ASP A 15 -14.99 6.46 -9.86
CA ASP A 15 -15.51 7.50 -8.99
C ASP A 15 -16.05 6.94 -7.67
N MET A 16 -16.74 5.79 -7.68
CA MET A 16 -17.24 5.16 -6.45
C MET A 16 -16.11 4.73 -5.51
N ILE A 17 -15.07 4.10 -6.05
CA ILE A 17 -13.90 3.65 -5.27
C ILE A 17 -13.15 4.86 -4.71
N SER A 18 -12.87 5.86 -5.56
CA SER A 18 -12.20 7.10 -5.16
C SER A 18 -12.96 7.85 -4.07
N ASN A 19 -14.29 7.93 -4.18
CA ASN A 19 -15.16 8.55 -3.18
C ASN A 19 -15.14 7.79 -1.84
N PHE A 20 -15.12 6.45 -1.86
CA PHE A 20 -15.01 5.66 -0.63
C PHE A 20 -13.73 6.00 0.15
N PHE A 21 -12.58 6.13 -0.52
CA PHE A 21 -11.32 6.46 0.14
C PHE A 21 -11.18 7.94 0.50
N SER A 22 -11.86 8.84 -0.22
CA SER A 22 -11.77 10.28 0.01
C SER A 22 -12.73 10.82 1.09
N THR A 23 -13.77 10.05 1.44
CA THR A 23 -14.74 10.45 2.47
C THR A 23 -14.19 10.24 3.88
N GLU A 24 -14.36 11.25 4.74
CA GLU A 24 -14.03 11.14 6.17
C GLU A 24 -14.87 10.05 6.84
N SER A 25 -14.24 9.33 7.76
CA SER A 25 -14.87 8.20 8.45
C SER A 25 -15.04 8.59 9.91
N ASP A 26 -16.28 8.53 10.40
CA ASP A 26 -16.54 8.70 11.82
C ASP A 26 -15.97 7.49 12.57
N LEU A 27 -14.85 7.67 13.27
CA LEU A 27 -14.25 6.66 14.16
C LEU A 27 -15.10 6.40 15.43
N SER A 28 -16.41 6.66 15.37
CA SER A 28 -17.32 6.40 16.48
C SER A 28 -17.29 4.91 16.84
N SER A 29 -17.04 4.64 18.12
CA SER A 29 -16.77 3.33 18.74
C SER A 29 -16.87 2.12 17.81
N VAL A 30 -15.73 1.68 17.28
CA VAL A 30 -15.59 0.37 16.61
C VAL A 30 -16.10 -0.69 17.60
N PRO A 31 -17.14 -1.47 17.25
CA PRO A 31 -17.58 -2.59 18.07
C PRO A 31 -16.38 -3.51 18.35
N SER A 32 -16.30 -4.06 19.56
CA SER A 32 -15.21 -5.00 19.92
C SER A 32 -15.15 -6.25 19.03
N TYR A 33 -16.17 -6.46 18.20
CA TYR A 33 -16.30 -7.52 17.22
C TYR A 33 -17.24 -7.04 16.12
N PHE A 34 -16.80 -7.08 14.87
CA PHE A 34 -17.66 -6.95 13.69
C PHE A 34 -17.52 -8.23 12.85
N ASP A 35 -18.59 -8.59 12.14
CA ASP A 35 -18.61 -9.81 11.33
C ASP A 35 -18.16 -9.49 9.90
N ASP A 36 -16.95 -9.92 9.54
CA ASP A 36 -16.34 -9.77 8.23
C ASP A 36 -16.63 -10.96 7.30
N ARG A 37 -17.39 -11.96 7.75
CA ARG A 37 -17.64 -13.20 7.00
C ARG A 37 -18.32 -12.95 5.65
N ALA A 38 -19.30 -12.05 5.60
CA ALA A 38 -19.99 -11.73 4.36
C ALA A 38 -19.04 -11.11 3.33
N ALA A 39 -18.07 -10.30 3.76
CA ALA A 39 -17.06 -9.72 2.88
C ALA A 39 -16.13 -10.80 2.34
N HIS A 40 -15.66 -11.72 3.19
CA HIS A 40 -14.86 -12.87 2.76
C HIS A 40 -15.63 -13.76 1.78
N GLU A 41 -16.89 -14.10 2.06
CA GLU A 41 -17.73 -14.89 1.16
C GLU A 41 -17.94 -14.16 -0.18
N ARG A 42 -18.07 -12.82 -0.15
CA ARG A 42 -18.20 -12.01 -1.35
C ARG A 42 -16.93 -12.01 -2.20
N VAL A 43 -15.75 -11.87 -1.60
CA VAL A 43 -14.47 -11.96 -2.33
C VAL A 43 -14.22 -13.39 -2.80
N ALA A 44 -14.63 -14.40 -2.03
CA ALA A 44 -14.45 -15.81 -2.40
C ALA A 44 -15.24 -16.21 -3.64
N SER A 45 -16.40 -15.56 -3.88
CA SER A 45 -17.25 -15.80 -5.04
C SER A 45 -16.81 -15.05 -6.31
N TYR A 46 -15.81 -14.18 -6.22
CA TYR A 46 -15.23 -13.46 -7.35
C TYR A 46 -14.73 -14.41 -8.43
N VAL A 47 -15.07 -14.13 -9.70
CA VAL A 47 -14.57 -14.88 -10.86
C VAL A 47 -13.37 -14.15 -11.46
N PRO A 48 -12.14 -14.71 -11.38
CA PRO A 48 -10.96 -14.09 -11.97
C PRO A 48 -11.11 -13.84 -13.48
N LYS A 49 -10.73 -12.64 -13.94
CA LYS A 49 -10.78 -12.25 -15.35
C LYS A 49 -9.71 -12.95 -16.21
N GLY A 50 -8.71 -13.57 -15.59
CA GLY A 50 -7.64 -14.29 -16.26
C GLY A 50 -6.71 -15.00 -15.28
N GLN A 51 -5.69 -15.71 -15.80
CA GLN A 51 -4.73 -16.45 -14.98
C GLN A 51 -3.85 -15.55 -14.11
N ASP A 52 -3.66 -14.30 -14.52
CA ASP A 52 -2.85 -13.30 -13.84
C ASP A 52 -3.63 -12.39 -12.89
N ASP A 53 -4.94 -12.61 -12.76
CA ASP A 53 -5.79 -11.77 -11.95
C ASP A 53 -5.64 -12.13 -10.45
N GLN A 54 -5.03 -11.21 -9.70
CA GLN A 54 -4.76 -11.35 -8.26
C GLN A 54 -5.85 -10.72 -7.38
N THR A 55 -6.97 -10.28 -7.96
CA THR A 55 -8.03 -9.54 -7.24
C THR A 55 -8.45 -10.28 -5.97
N ARG A 56 -8.79 -11.57 -6.08
CA ARG A 56 -9.24 -12.36 -4.93
C ARG A 56 -8.19 -12.43 -3.83
N ASP A 57 -6.97 -12.80 -4.17
CA ASP A 57 -5.92 -13.09 -3.19
C ASP A 57 -5.43 -11.80 -2.49
N VAL A 58 -5.41 -10.68 -3.22
CA VAL A 58 -5.12 -9.35 -2.64
C VAL A 58 -6.25 -8.91 -1.71
N LEU A 59 -7.50 -8.91 -2.16
CA LEU A 59 -8.61 -8.45 -1.34
C LEU A 59 -8.81 -9.31 -0.08
N MET A 60 -8.64 -10.63 -0.19
CA MET A 60 -8.61 -11.53 0.97
C MET A 60 -7.51 -11.14 1.96
N SER A 61 -6.30 -10.91 1.46
CA SER A 61 -5.19 -10.53 2.33
C SER A 61 -5.44 -9.20 3.06
N PHE A 62 -6.06 -8.21 2.41
CA PHE A 62 -6.47 -6.98 3.08
C PHE A 62 -7.52 -7.24 4.18
N LEU A 63 -8.53 -8.07 3.90
CA LEU A 63 -9.52 -8.45 4.92
C LEU A 63 -8.90 -9.26 6.06
N ASP A 64 -7.88 -10.08 5.81
CA ASP A 64 -7.21 -10.88 6.84
C ASP A 64 -6.32 -10.02 7.75
N PHE A 65 -5.56 -9.09 7.18
CA PHE A 65 -4.40 -8.47 7.85
C PHE A 65 -4.52 -6.96 8.15
N LEU A 66 -5.57 -6.28 7.68
CA LEU A 66 -5.83 -4.91 8.16
C LEU A 66 -6.16 -4.89 9.66
N PRO A 67 -5.81 -3.80 10.38
CA PRO A 67 -6.31 -3.55 11.72
C PRO A 67 -7.84 -3.46 11.73
N ASP A 68 -8.46 -3.77 12.88
CA ASP A 68 -9.91 -3.97 12.98
C ASP A 68 -10.74 -2.76 12.46
N ASP A 69 -10.28 -1.54 12.69
CA ASP A 69 -10.95 -0.32 12.24
C ASP A 69 -10.93 -0.15 10.70
N GLY A 70 -9.75 -0.30 10.08
CA GLY A 70 -9.61 -0.30 8.63
C GLY A 70 -10.32 -1.49 7.97
N LYS A 71 -10.24 -2.66 8.60
CA LYS A 71 -10.86 -3.89 8.15
C LYS A 71 -12.39 -3.78 8.14
N GLN A 72 -12.98 -3.19 9.18
CA GLN A 72 -14.43 -2.99 9.25
C GLN A 72 -14.92 -2.15 8.07
N MET A 73 -14.29 -1.00 7.83
CA MET A 73 -14.68 -0.12 6.73
C MET A 73 -14.56 -0.81 5.37
N LEU A 74 -13.47 -1.56 5.15
CA LEU A 74 -13.28 -2.30 3.91
C LEU A 74 -14.32 -3.42 3.76
N ALA A 75 -14.58 -4.18 4.82
CA ALA A 75 -15.53 -5.29 4.82
C ALA A 75 -16.96 -4.80 4.52
N GLU A 76 -17.40 -3.73 5.17
CA GLU A 76 -18.71 -3.11 4.92
C GLU A 76 -18.86 -2.64 3.48
N PHE A 77 -17.79 -2.11 2.88
CA PHE A 77 -17.80 -1.68 1.48
C PHE A 77 -17.84 -2.85 0.50
N VAL A 78 -17.00 -3.87 0.72
CA VAL A 78 -16.80 -5.02 -0.17
C VAL A 78 -18.09 -5.81 -0.41
N VAL A 79 -18.94 -5.97 0.61
CA VAL A 79 -20.18 -6.77 0.53
C VAL A 79 -21.10 -6.33 -0.61
N PHE A 80 -21.08 -5.04 -0.97
CA PHE A 80 -21.98 -4.45 -1.97
C PHE A 80 -21.38 -4.36 -3.38
N LEU A 81 -20.13 -4.77 -3.58
CA LEU A 81 -19.46 -4.63 -4.87
C LEU A 81 -19.77 -5.81 -5.78
N ASP A 82 -19.95 -5.57 -7.07
CA ASP A 82 -19.94 -6.61 -8.11
C ASP A 82 -18.48 -6.97 -8.50
N ASP A 83 -18.30 -7.96 -9.38
CA ASP A 83 -16.95 -8.43 -9.75
C ASP A 83 -16.15 -7.35 -10.51
N GLU A 84 -16.83 -6.48 -11.27
CA GLU A 84 -16.15 -5.38 -11.94
C GLU A 84 -15.58 -4.39 -10.93
N ARG A 85 -16.37 -4.00 -9.93
CA ARG A 85 -15.97 -3.08 -8.86
C ARG A 85 -14.95 -3.68 -7.90
N LEU A 86 -15.02 -4.99 -7.62
CA LEU A 86 -13.98 -5.68 -6.85
C LEU A 86 -12.64 -5.60 -7.59
N HIS A 87 -12.65 -5.76 -8.91
CA HIS A 87 -11.43 -5.61 -9.70
C HIS A 87 -10.89 -4.17 -9.64
N CYS A 88 -11.74 -3.15 -9.75
CA CYS A 88 -11.31 -1.74 -9.61
C CYS A 88 -10.78 -1.44 -8.21
N LEU A 89 -11.40 -1.96 -7.15
CA LEU A 89 -10.90 -1.84 -5.79
C LEU A 89 -9.49 -2.46 -5.64
N TYR A 90 -9.27 -3.64 -6.22
CA TYR A 90 -7.95 -4.27 -6.27
C TYR A 90 -6.92 -3.36 -6.98
N GLN A 91 -7.25 -2.83 -8.16
CA GLN A 91 -6.36 -1.93 -8.90
C GLN A 91 -6.03 -0.67 -8.11
N HIS A 92 -7.03 -0.10 -7.43
CA HIS A 92 -6.85 1.05 -6.55
C HIS A 92 -5.87 0.74 -5.43
N LEU A 93 -6.09 -0.33 -4.65
CA LEU A 93 -5.21 -0.72 -3.54
C LEU A 93 -3.80 -1.07 -4.00
N LEU A 94 -3.67 -1.70 -5.17
CA LEU A 94 -2.39 -2.04 -5.76
C LEU A 94 -1.59 -0.77 -6.11
N THR A 95 -2.22 0.19 -6.79
CA THR A 95 -1.55 1.40 -7.30
C THR A 95 -1.36 2.49 -6.26
N SER A 96 -2.24 2.57 -5.24
CA SER A 96 -2.18 3.58 -4.18
C SER A 96 -1.43 3.13 -2.93
N ILE A 97 -1.31 1.83 -2.67
CA ILE A 97 -0.63 1.32 -1.47
C ILE A 97 0.51 0.36 -1.82
N LEU A 98 0.21 -0.79 -2.44
CA LEU A 98 1.19 -1.88 -2.51
C LEU A 98 2.41 -1.52 -3.38
N MET A 99 2.20 -0.97 -4.58
CA MET A 99 3.31 -0.57 -5.45
C MET A 99 4.12 0.61 -4.88
N PRO A 100 3.51 1.74 -4.45
CA PRO A 100 4.28 2.87 -3.95
C PRO A 100 5.11 2.55 -2.71
N MET A 101 4.55 1.78 -1.77
CA MET A 101 5.25 1.42 -0.54
C MET A 101 6.42 0.49 -0.81
N LYS A 102 6.30 -0.42 -1.78
CA LYS A 102 7.36 -1.36 -2.13
C LYS A 102 8.44 -0.75 -3.02
N ALA A 103 8.07 0.13 -3.97
CA ALA A 103 9.02 0.79 -4.87
C ALA A 103 10.02 1.70 -4.15
N ARG A 104 9.65 2.26 -3.00
CA ARG A 104 10.51 3.17 -2.22
C ARG A 104 11.54 2.49 -1.33
N SER A 105 11.55 1.16 -1.29
CA SER A 105 12.56 0.36 -0.59
C SER A 105 13.96 0.44 -1.22
N ALA A 106 14.06 0.87 -2.48
CA ALA A 106 15.30 1.15 -3.18
C ALA A 106 15.81 2.57 -2.85
N MET A 107 16.33 2.76 -1.62
CA MET A 107 17.02 3.95 -1.09
C MET A 107 16.32 5.33 -1.29
N PRO A 108 15.74 5.94 -0.24
CA PRO A 108 15.30 7.32 -0.32
C PRO A 108 16.52 8.27 -0.39
N GLN A 109 16.62 9.05 -1.47
CA GLN A 109 17.38 10.30 -1.41
C GLN A 109 16.58 11.27 -0.54
N ILE A 110 17.23 11.93 0.42
CA ILE A 110 16.62 12.98 1.24
C ILE A 110 16.16 14.09 0.28
N THR A 111 14.87 14.12 -0.04
CA THR A 111 14.26 15.23 -0.76
C THR A 111 13.45 16.07 0.22
N PRO A 112 13.57 17.41 0.18
CA PRO A 112 12.73 18.28 0.99
C PRO A 112 11.24 18.04 0.70
N SER A 113 10.43 18.17 1.75
CA SER A 113 8.98 17.93 1.69
C SER A 113 8.31 18.96 0.76
N PRO A 114 7.52 18.54 -0.25
CA PRO A 114 7.02 19.45 -1.28
C PRO A 114 5.72 20.18 -0.90
N PHE A 115 5.26 20.09 0.36
CA PHE A 115 3.94 20.56 0.76
C PHE A 115 3.92 22.06 1.11
N GLU A 116 3.59 22.89 0.12
CA GLU A 116 2.95 24.20 0.33
C GLU A 116 1.54 24.13 -0.29
N ASP A 117 0.53 24.33 0.56
CA ASP A 117 -0.90 24.56 0.32
C ASP A 117 -1.68 23.65 -0.67
N PHE A 118 -2.54 22.81 -0.11
CA PHE A 118 -3.56 22.03 -0.82
C PHE A 118 -4.90 22.78 -0.85
N HIS A 119 -5.28 23.34 -2.00
CA HIS A 119 -6.69 23.55 -2.38
C HIS A 119 -6.77 23.53 -3.92
N GLU A 120 -7.75 22.78 -4.45
CA GLU A 120 -8.10 22.60 -5.88
C GLU A 120 -7.24 21.62 -6.70
N ALA A 121 -7.65 20.35 -6.73
CA ALA A 121 -7.26 19.41 -7.79
C ALA A 121 -8.37 18.36 -8.05
N SER A 122 -9.58 18.81 -8.39
CA SER A 122 -10.71 17.92 -8.70
C SER A 122 -11.33 18.09 -10.09
N GLU A 123 -10.70 18.82 -11.02
CA GLU A 123 -11.17 18.88 -12.41
C GLU A 123 -9.94 18.87 -13.33
N ILE A 124 -9.70 17.73 -14.00
CA ILE A 124 -9.25 17.58 -15.40
C ILE A 124 -8.98 16.08 -15.64
N THR A 125 -10.00 15.39 -16.13
CA THR A 125 -9.90 14.17 -16.96
C THR A 125 -11.02 14.34 -17.99
N ALA A 126 -10.74 14.73 -19.23
CA ALA A 126 -10.66 13.76 -20.33
C ALA A 126 -10.12 14.37 -21.66
N SER A 127 -9.51 15.57 -21.67
CA SER A 127 -9.25 16.29 -22.94
C SER A 127 -7.80 16.21 -23.50
N SER A 128 -6.84 15.58 -22.81
CA SER A 128 -5.40 15.76 -23.12
C SER A 128 -4.64 14.51 -23.60
N MET A 129 -5.31 13.46 -24.10
CA MET A 129 -4.63 12.22 -24.52
C MET A 129 -3.80 12.32 -25.83
N GLY A 130 -3.46 13.53 -26.31
CA GLY A 130 -2.67 13.74 -27.53
C GLY A 130 -1.46 14.68 -27.41
N GLU A 131 -1.27 15.37 -26.27
CA GLU A 131 -0.18 16.34 -26.09
C GLU A 131 0.72 15.93 -24.92
N THR A 132 2.04 16.09 -25.07
CA THR A 132 2.98 15.92 -23.96
C THR A 132 2.58 16.82 -22.80
N PRO A 133 2.26 16.27 -21.62
CA PRO A 133 1.70 17.05 -20.52
C PRO A 133 2.69 18.13 -20.10
N THR A 134 2.20 19.37 -20.02
CA THR A 134 2.99 20.50 -19.53
C THR A 134 3.49 20.24 -18.11
N ARG A 135 4.59 20.90 -17.72
CA ARG A 135 5.19 20.77 -16.38
C ARG A 135 4.18 20.98 -15.23
N THR A 136 3.17 21.82 -15.47
CA THR A 136 2.06 22.06 -14.54
C THR A 136 1.15 20.85 -14.39
N VAL A 137 0.73 20.22 -15.50
CA VAL A 137 -0.10 19.00 -15.49
C VAL A 137 0.64 17.85 -14.82
N GLN A 138 1.94 17.71 -15.08
CA GLN A 138 2.77 16.69 -14.42
C GLN A 138 2.85 16.89 -12.90
N LYS A 139 2.97 18.14 -12.44
CA LYS A 139 2.97 18.45 -11.00
C LYS A 139 1.62 18.09 -10.38
N LEU A 140 0.51 18.52 -10.99
CA LEU A 140 -0.85 18.23 -10.50
C LEU A 140 -1.14 16.73 -10.44
N LEU A 141 -0.74 15.97 -11.46
CA LEU A 141 -0.87 14.50 -11.46
C LEU A 141 -0.08 13.85 -10.32
N LYS A 142 1.15 14.34 -10.06
CA LYS A 142 1.96 13.85 -8.95
C LYS A 142 1.30 14.16 -7.61
N ASP A 143 0.81 15.37 -7.43
CA ASP A 143 0.16 15.83 -6.20
C ASP A 143 -1.15 15.06 -5.95
N TYR A 144 -1.94 14.83 -7.00
CA TYR A 144 -3.14 13.98 -6.95
C TYR A 144 -2.81 12.55 -6.53
N LYS A 145 -1.77 11.94 -7.10
CA LYS A 145 -1.33 10.59 -6.72
C LYS A 145 -0.86 10.51 -5.27
N VAL A 146 -0.14 11.53 -4.79
CA VAL A 146 0.26 11.61 -3.38
C VAL A 146 -0.96 11.71 -2.48
N SER A 147 -1.96 12.50 -2.87
CA SER A 147 -3.23 12.60 -2.14
C SER A 147 -3.93 11.24 -2.06
N GLN A 148 -4.07 10.53 -3.19
CA GLN A 148 -4.68 9.20 -3.25
C GLN A 148 -3.97 8.17 -2.36
N ILE A 149 -2.62 8.21 -2.29
CA ILE A 149 -1.86 7.35 -1.37
C ILE A 149 -2.27 7.65 0.08
N TRP A 150 -2.30 8.93 0.47
CA TRP A 150 -2.60 9.32 1.85
C TRP A 150 -4.05 9.06 2.27
N THR A 151 -5.02 9.34 1.40
CA THR A 151 -6.44 9.07 1.69
C THR A 151 -6.68 7.56 1.84
N THR A 152 -6.13 6.76 0.93
CA THR A 152 -6.24 5.29 1.01
C THR A 152 -5.54 4.75 2.26
N LEU A 153 -4.32 5.23 2.55
CA LEU A 153 -3.57 4.80 3.72
C LEU A 153 -4.32 5.11 5.02
N ARG A 154 -4.92 6.31 5.15
CA ARG A 154 -5.70 6.68 6.34
C ARG A 154 -7.00 5.90 6.46
N LYS A 155 -7.65 5.55 5.35
CA LYS A 155 -8.84 4.69 5.38
C LYS A 155 -8.48 3.27 5.82
N CYS A 156 -7.38 2.72 5.33
CA CYS A 156 -6.92 1.38 5.70
C CYS A 156 -6.30 1.33 7.11
N PHE A 157 -5.69 2.42 7.58
CA PHE A 157 -4.99 2.50 8.85
C PHE A 157 -5.37 3.78 9.61
N PRO A 158 -6.59 3.88 10.16
CA PRO A 158 -7.08 5.13 10.74
C PRO A 158 -6.29 5.63 11.94
N ARG A 159 -5.61 4.73 12.64
CA ARG A 159 -4.73 5.03 13.78
C ARG A 159 -3.34 5.50 13.37
N ILE A 160 -3.01 5.53 12.07
CA ILE A 160 -1.72 6.05 11.62
C ILE A 160 -1.65 7.54 11.97
N GLY A 161 -1.00 7.86 13.10
CA GLY A 161 -0.82 9.23 13.58
C GLY A 161 0.12 10.08 12.74
N LEU A 162 0.36 9.71 11.48
CA LEU A 162 1.22 10.40 10.53
C LEU A 162 0.39 11.18 9.50
N GLY A 163 0.74 12.43 9.30
CA GLY A 163 0.38 13.22 8.13
C GLY A 163 1.52 13.34 7.11
N PRO A 164 1.22 13.90 5.92
CA PRO A 164 2.23 14.22 4.91
C PRO A 164 3.40 15.05 5.44
N GLN A 165 3.14 15.95 6.39
CA GLN A 165 4.13 16.80 7.03
C GLN A 165 5.02 16.08 8.06
N ASP A 166 4.55 14.94 8.60
CA ASP A 166 5.20 14.24 9.72
C ASP A 166 6.18 13.15 9.25
N ILE A 167 6.36 12.99 7.93
CA ILE A 167 7.23 11.94 7.34
C ILE A 167 8.65 11.98 7.93
N ASN A 168 9.18 13.18 8.21
CA ASN A 168 10.54 13.38 8.73
C ASN A 168 10.57 13.56 10.25
N ASP A 169 9.47 13.30 10.96
CA ASP A 169 9.44 13.35 12.42
C ASP A 169 10.34 12.23 13.00
N GLN A 170 11.01 12.52 14.11
CA GLN A 170 11.94 11.57 14.73
C GLN A 170 11.25 10.30 15.22
N SER A 171 9.96 10.37 15.58
CA SER A 171 9.14 9.21 15.95
C SER A 171 8.85 8.26 14.78
N ASN A 172 9.15 8.66 13.55
CA ASN A 172 9.09 7.83 12.35
C ASN A 172 10.48 7.32 11.90
N LEU A 173 11.54 7.57 12.67
CA LEU A 173 12.90 7.18 12.34
C LEU A 173 13.36 5.98 13.16
N MET A 174 14.04 5.05 12.48
CA MET A 174 14.70 3.91 13.11
C MET A 174 16.01 3.63 12.39
N THR A 175 17.09 3.48 13.16
CA THR A 175 18.39 3.05 12.63
C THR A 175 18.51 1.54 12.76
N LEU A 176 18.88 0.87 11.67
CA LEU A 176 19.04 -0.58 11.60
C LEU A 176 20.42 -0.92 11.01
N GLU A 177 20.93 -2.11 11.35
CA GLU A 177 22.09 -2.71 10.66
C GLU A 177 21.77 -2.82 9.16
N ALA A 178 22.76 -2.64 8.28
CA ALA A 178 22.54 -2.48 6.84
C ALA A 178 21.72 -3.61 6.18
N GLY A 179 21.97 -4.86 6.54
CA GLY A 179 21.19 -6.01 6.08
C GLY A 179 19.75 -6.01 6.59
N ILE A 180 19.57 -5.72 7.89
CA ILE A 180 18.24 -5.59 8.51
C ILE A 180 17.47 -4.43 7.90
N HIS A 181 18.11 -3.28 7.71
CA HIS A 181 17.54 -2.08 7.09
C HIS A 181 16.99 -2.38 5.70
N ARG A 182 17.81 -3.03 4.85
CA ARG A 182 17.40 -3.43 3.51
C ARG A 182 16.21 -4.38 3.53
N ALA A 183 16.22 -5.37 4.41
CA ALA A 183 15.11 -6.33 4.50
C ALA A 183 13.83 -5.70 5.04
N PHE A 184 13.94 -4.78 6.00
CA PHE A 184 12.80 -4.04 6.55
C PHE A 184 12.16 -3.18 5.46
N GLY A 185 12.95 -2.42 4.70
CA GLY A 185 12.46 -1.63 3.57
C GLY A 185 11.78 -2.49 2.50
N LEU A 186 12.30 -3.70 2.23
CA LEU A 186 11.73 -4.64 1.26
C LEU A 186 10.55 -5.46 1.79
N PHE A 187 10.04 -5.18 2.99
CA PHE A 187 8.98 -5.96 3.65
C PHE A 187 9.32 -7.44 3.84
N ARG A 188 10.60 -7.82 3.89
CA ARG A 188 11.06 -9.21 4.14
C ARG A 188 11.11 -9.56 5.62
N ILE A 189 11.17 -8.55 6.47
CA ILE A 189 10.99 -8.64 7.90
C ILE A 189 9.96 -7.62 8.36
N ALA A 190 9.25 -7.90 9.44
CA ALA A 190 8.36 -6.94 10.10
C ALA A 190 8.33 -7.16 11.61
N PHE A 191 7.81 -6.16 12.34
CA PHE A 191 7.69 -6.19 13.80
C PHE A 191 6.21 -6.22 14.20
N GLU A 192 5.76 -7.37 14.67
CA GLU A 192 4.38 -7.55 15.13
C GLU A 192 4.29 -7.31 16.64
N ALA A 193 3.44 -6.37 17.06
CA ALA A 193 3.26 -6.08 18.48
C ALA A 193 2.79 -7.32 19.24
N THR A 194 3.40 -7.59 20.39
CA THR A 194 2.97 -8.71 21.25
C THR A 194 1.60 -8.50 21.89
N ARG A 195 1.12 -7.24 21.94
CA ARG A 195 -0.08 -6.77 22.66
C ARG A 195 -0.02 -7.00 24.18
N VAL A 196 1.10 -7.50 24.71
CA VAL A 196 1.30 -7.74 26.15
C VAL A 196 2.10 -6.60 26.77
N ASN A 197 3.25 -6.27 26.17
CA ASN A 197 4.14 -5.23 26.67
C ASN A 197 4.29 -4.12 25.63
N LEU A 198 4.38 -2.87 26.10
CA LEU A 198 4.71 -1.73 25.24
C LEU A 198 6.11 -1.92 24.65
N ASN A 199 6.28 -1.57 23.37
CA ASN A 199 7.55 -1.64 22.64
C ASN A 199 8.15 -3.06 22.51
N GLU A 200 7.34 -4.11 22.74
CA GLU A 200 7.75 -5.50 22.54
C GLU A 200 7.10 -6.10 21.30
N TYR A 201 7.93 -6.70 20.45
CA TYR A 201 7.54 -7.19 19.13
C TYR A 201 8.07 -8.59 18.84
N PHE A 202 7.29 -9.35 18.10
CA PHE A 202 7.76 -10.54 17.39
C PHE A 202 8.41 -10.12 16.07
N ILE A 203 9.53 -10.75 15.72
CA ILE A 203 10.15 -10.59 14.40
C ILE A 203 9.52 -11.58 13.45
N LEU A 204 8.78 -11.08 12.47
CA LEU A 204 8.30 -11.86 11.35
C LEU A 204 9.38 -11.88 10.26
N THR A 205 9.60 -13.04 9.66
CA THR A 205 10.48 -13.22 8.48
C THR A 205 9.70 -13.95 7.41
N PHE A 206 9.62 -13.36 6.21
CA PHE A 206 8.80 -13.90 5.12
C PHE A 206 9.59 -14.72 4.10
N GLU A 207 10.91 -14.54 4.06
CA GLU A 207 11.81 -15.28 3.16
C GLU A 207 12.97 -15.90 3.96
N PRO A 208 13.36 -17.16 3.68
CA PRO A 208 14.61 -17.72 4.17
C PRO A 208 15.79 -16.93 3.58
N GLY A 209 16.82 -16.66 4.40
CA GLY A 209 17.99 -15.98 3.87
C GLY A 209 19.07 -15.71 4.90
N VAL A 210 20.15 -15.08 4.41
CA VAL A 210 21.33 -14.70 5.19
C VAL A 210 21.00 -13.79 6.37
N ILE A 211 19.85 -13.12 6.34
CA ILE A 211 19.40 -12.23 7.41
C ILE A 211 19.24 -12.96 8.75
N GLN A 212 18.95 -14.26 8.74
CA GLN A 212 18.76 -15.02 9.98
C GLN A 212 20.01 -15.03 10.87
N ALA A 213 21.21 -14.85 10.29
CA ALA A 213 22.45 -14.77 11.05
C ALA A 213 22.59 -13.47 11.86
N TYR A 214 21.87 -12.42 11.47
CA TYR A 214 21.87 -11.10 12.12
C TYR A 214 20.76 -10.95 13.17
N LEU A 215 19.81 -11.89 13.20
CA LEU A 215 18.67 -11.85 14.09
C LEU A 215 18.97 -12.60 15.40
N PRO A 216 18.31 -12.23 16.51
CA PRO A 216 18.38 -12.99 17.75
C PRO A 216 18.06 -14.47 17.53
N ARG A 217 18.67 -15.34 18.34
CA ARG A 217 18.33 -16.77 18.29
C ARG A 217 16.85 -16.95 18.60
N PRO A 218 16.12 -17.76 17.81
CA PRO A 218 14.75 -18.08 18.14
C PRO A 218 14.70 -18.89 19.44
N ASP A 219 13.56 -18.81 20.12
CA ASP A 219 13.25 -19.69 21.24
C ASP A 219 12.92 -21.13 20.76
N VAL A 220 12.50 -21.98 21.70
CA VAL A 220 12.18 -23.39 21.43
C VAL A 220 10.99 -23.58 20.46
N TYR A 221 10.19 -22.54 20.22
CA TYR A 221 9.06 -22.54 19.30
C TYR A 221 9.38 -21.88 17.96
N GLY A 222 10.65 -21.47 17.74
CA GLY A 222 11.03 -20.75 16.53
C GLY A 222 10.72 -19.25 16.59
N ILE A 223 10.26 -18.74 17.74
CA ILE A 223 9.80 -17.36 17.88
C ILE A 223 11.00 -16.46 18.22
N ARG A 224 11.10 -15.32 17.55
CA ARG A 224 12.05 -14.26 17.86
C ARG A 224 11.29 -13.08 18.45
N LYS A 225 11.66 -12.69 19.67
CA LYS A 225 11.06 -11.56 20.38
C LYS A 225 12.11 -10.51 20.70
N ILE A 226 11.76 -9.24 20.54
CA ILE A 226 12.61 -8.10 20.83
C ILE A 226 11.85 -7.03 21.60
N THR A 227 12.60 -6.21 22.33
CA THR A 227 12.08 -5.01 23.01
C THR A 227 12.87 -3.81 22.53
N PHE A 228 12.18 -2.78 22.04
CA PHE A 228 12.83 -1.53 21.70
C PHE A 228 13.16 -0.77 22.98
N GLN A 229 14.41 -0.31 23.07
CA GLN A 229 14.94 0.43 24.21
C GLN A 229 15.42 1.78 23.75
N GLN A 230 15.04 2.83 24.49
CA GLN A 230 15.47 4.18 24.21
C GLN A 230 16.88 4.37 24.78
N HIS A 231 17.85 4.64 23.91
CA HIS A 231 19.26 4.84 24.27
C HIS A 231 19.76 6.28 24.04
N SER A 232 18.85 7.18 23.66
CA SER A 232 19.12 8.59 23.38
C SER A 232 17.87 9.44 23.64
N ASP A 233 17.97 10.76 23.51
CA ASP A 233 16.83 11.67 23.63
C ASP A 233 15.79 11.52 22.50
N ALA A 234 16.16 10.85 21.40
CA ALA A 234 15.22 10.53 20.32
C ALA A 234 14.14 9.55 20.80
N ALA A 235 12.89 9.81 20.41
CA ALA A 235 11.75 8.94 20.72
C ALA A 235 11.90 7.55 20.07
N LEU A 236 11.24 6.55 20.64
CA LEU A 236 11.09 5.26 19.98
C LEU A 236 10.16 5.36 18.76
N PRO A 237 10.33 4.48 17.76
CA PRO A 237 9.42 4.42 16.62
C PRO A 237 7.96 4.25 17.04
N SER A 238 7.04 4.94 16.36
CA SER A 238 5.59 4.80 16.62
C SER A 238 5.13 3.35 16.42
N PRO A 239 4.46 2.75 17.43
CA PRO A 239 3.86 1.42 17.31
C PRO A 239 2.84 1.32 16.18
N GLU A 240 2.08 2.38 15.91
CA GLU A 240 1.06 2.44 14.86
C GLU A 240 1.69 2.40 13.47
N VAL A 241 2.83 3.08 13.28
CA VAL A 241 3.59 3.03 12.03
C VAL A 241 4.19 1.64 11.80
N LEU A 242 4.68 1.00 12.86
CA LEU A 242 5.16 -0.38 12.78
C LEU A 242 4.02 -1.37 12.49
N GLU A 243 2.81 -1.14 13.02
CA GLU A 243 1.63 -1.93 12.72
C GLU A 243 1.25 -1.82 11.24
N VAL A 244 1.27 -0.62 10.66
CA VAL A 244 1.06 -0.38 9.23
C VAL A 244 2.08 -1.17 8.41
N HIS A 245 3.37 -1.04 8.73
CA HIS A 245 4.43 -1.78 8.03
C HIS A 245 4.23 -3.30 8.12
N CYS A 246 3.90 -3.80 9.30
CA CYS A 246 3.66 -5.22 9.55
C CYS A 246 2.44 -5.75 8.78
N ALA A 247 1.32 -5.03 8.78
CA ALA A 247 0.12 -5.40 8.04
C ALA A 247 0.43 -5.45 6.53
N LEU A 248 1.09 -4.43 5.99
CA LEU A 248 1.49 -4.41 4.58
C LEU A 248 2.45 -5.54 4.22
N ALA A 249 3.39 -5.90 5.10
CA ALA A 249 4.26 -7.06 4.89
C ALA A 249 3.42 -8.34 4.76
N LYS A 250 2.50 -8.57 5.71
CA LYS A 250 1.62 -9.74 5.67
C LYS A 250 0.76 -9.77 4.40
N ILE A 251 0.18 -8.63 4.01
CA ILE A 251 -0.62 -8.51 2.78
C ILE A 251 0.21 -8.83 1.55
N LEU A 252 1.39 -8.23 1.41
CA LEU A 252 2.27 -8.42 0.26
C LEU A 252 2.68 -9.89 0.08
N HIS A 253 2.98 -10.58 1.17
CA HIS A 253 3.44 -11.97 1.12
C HIS A 253 2.29 -12.97 1.00
N ALA A 254 1.18 -12.78 1.72
CA ALA A 254 0.02 -13.66 1.64
C ALA A 254 -0.66 -13.63 0.26
N SER A 255 -0.68 -12.46 -0.39
CA SER A 255 -1.23 -12.30 -1.74
C SER A 255 -0.25 -12.65 -2.87
N GLY A 256 1.01 -12.97 -2.57
CA GLY A 256 2.06 -13.17 -3.58
C GLY A 256 2.50 -11.89 -4.31
N MET A 257 1.97 -10.72 -3.93
CA MET A 257 2.29 -9.44 -4.58
C MET A 257 3.70 -8.95 -4.30
N SER A 258 4.37 -9.43 -3.25
CA SER A 258 5.78 -9.10 -3.01
C SER A 258 6.65 -9.47 -4.21
N GLU A 259 6.64 -10.72 -4.66
CA GLU A 259 7.50 -11.13 -5.79
C GLU A 259 7.03 -10.51 -7.11
N ARG A 260 5.71 -10.38 -7.29
CA ARG A 260 5.13 -9.82 -8.52
C ARG A 260 5.51 -8.35 -8.70
N ILE A 261 5.42 -7.55 -7.65
CA ILE A 261 5.80 -6.13 -7.69
C ILE A 261 7.31 -5.98 -7.85
N ASP A 262 8.14 -6.83 -7.23
CA ASP A 262 9.60 -6.78 -7.45
C ASP A 262 9.94 -6.98 -8.93
N LYS A 263 9.28 -7.93 -9.62
CA LYS A 263 9.44 -8.14 -11.07
C LYS A 263 9.00 -6.92 -11.87
N ILE A 264 7.85 -6.33 -11.55
CA ILE A 264 7.36 -5.12 -12.23
C ILE A 264 8.35 -3.96 -12.08
N ILE A 265 8.90 -3.76 -10.87
CA ILE A 265 9.89 -2.71 -10.61
C ILE A 265 11.18 -2.99 -11.38
N GLN A 266 11.66 -4.24 -11.38
CA GLN A 266 12.87 -4.64 -12.09
C GLN A 266 12.73 -4.46 -13.60
N GLU A 267 11.64 -4.97 -14.20
CA GLU A 267 11.33 -4.80 -15.62
C GLU A 267 11.26 -3.32 -16.00
N ARG A 268 10.67 -2.47 -15.13
CA ARG A 268 10.66 -1.01 -15.33
C ARG A 268 12.07 -0.42 -15.35
N GLU A 269 12.98 -0.89 -14.50
CA GLU A 269 14.37 -0.42 -14.49
C GLU A 269 15.13 -0.85 -15.74
N GLU A 270 14.87 -2.07 -16.24
CA GLU A 270 15.45 -2.60 -17.48
C GLU A 270 14.90 -1.88 -18.72
N LEU A 271 13.61 -1.53 -18.73
CA LEU A 271 12.93 -0.79 -19.81
C LEU A 271 13.29 0.71 -19.88
N LYS A 272 14.06 1.25 -18.91
CA LYS A 272 14.63 2.60 -19.04
C LYS A 272 15.60 2.72 -20.23
N CYS A 273 15.96 1.62 -20.88
CA CYS A 273 16.54 1.60 -22.21
C CYS A 273 15.49 1.09 -23.21
N LEU A 274 14.97 1.98 -24.06
CA LEU A 274 14.12 1.58 -25.18
C LEU A 274 14.84 0.54 -26.03
N ALA A 275 14.13 -0.51 -26.43
CA ALA A 275 14.63 -1.38 -27.48
C ALA A 275 14.77 -0.53 -28.76
N ASN A 276 15.97 -0.49 -29.35
CA ASN A 276 16.26 0.32 -30.55
C ASN A 276 15.38 -0.06 -31.76
N ASP A 277 14.66 -1.18 -31.70
CA ASP A 277 13.80 -1.72 -32.74
C ASP A 277 12.30 -1.39 -32.55
N GLY A 278 11.94 -0.67 -31.49
CA GLY A 278 10.56 -0.21 -31.25
C GLY A 278 9.59 -1.32 -30.83
N SER A 279 10.06 -2.49 -30.40
CA SER A 279 9.21 -3.62 -29.99
C SER A 279 8.65 -3.49 -28.56
N SER A 280 8.81 -2.35 -27.90
CA SER A 280 8.39 -2.17 -26.50
C SER A 280 6.86 -2.14 -26.39
N ASP A 281 6.28 -2.97 -25.52
CA ASP A 281 4.83 -3.06 -25.30
C ASP A 281 4.30 -1.78 -24.64
N ALA A 282 3.37 -1.11 -25.33
CA ALA A 282 2.77 0.14 -24.89
C ALA A 282 1.91 -0.04 -23.61
N LYS A 283 1.39 -1.24 -23.32
CA LYS A 283 0.68 -1.50 -22.06
C LYS A 283 1.60 -1.39 -20.84
N THR A 284 2.88 -1.73 -21.00
CA THR A 284 3.89 -1.60 -19.94
C THR A 284 4.26 -0.13 -19.69
N LEU A 285 4.08 0.74 -20.68
CA LEU A 285 4.33 2.18 -20.57
C LEU A 285 3.19 2.94 -19.86
N LEU A 286 1.97 2.40 -19.83
CA LEU A 286 0.83 3.07 -19.18
C LEU A 286 1.00 3.17 -17.65
N PHE A 287 1.82 2.30 -17.06
CA PHE A 287 2.19 2.32 -15.64
C PHE A 287 3.46 3.15 -15.36
N ALA A 288 4.03 3.83 -16.38
CA ALA A 288 5.31 4.53 -16.28
C ALA A 288 5.21 6.00 -15.81
N PHE A 289 4.00 6.57 -15.67
CA PHE A 289 3.76 7.96 -15.26
C PHE A 289 2.81 8.02 -14.08
#